data_AF-A0A0G4MEP7-F1
#
_entry.id   AF-A0A0G4MEP7-F1
#
_cell.length_a   1.000
_cell.length_b   1.000
_cell.length_c   1.000
_cell.angle_alpha   90.00
_cell.angle_beta   90.00
_cell.angle_gamma   90.00
#
_symmetry.space_group_name_H-M   'P 1'
#
loop_
_entity.id
_entity.type
_entity.pdbx_description
1 polymer ?
#
loop_
_entity_poly.entity_id
_entity_poly.type
_entity_poly.pdbx_seq_one_letter_code
_entity_poly.pdbx_strand_id
1 'polypeptide(L)'
;MKAGSSLLLSIGALAGLVGTSSGAAVPADPPAILKPAPKRPGTKPNHGQGIAVRTAVDVPSVPELVEKPAPIILNPIPRANILSSKLGTGLKLKTRQESVMPAKDLVLGYAGSEMTALVDIALKQPAVALEEVDGISSVKCQDSSVTINFSDLASLQAATAAWPKELTVLTYSPDDGCNPSDERGWFALSDLVFDNAKLVATASSKRTS
;
A
#
# COMPACT_ATOMS: atom_id res chain seq x y z
N MET A 1 55.55 -8.24 41.54
CA MET A 1 55.68 -8.54 40.10
C MET A 1 54.25 -8.78 39.60
N LYS A 2 53.64 -8.12 38.63
CA LYS A 2 54.05 -7.19 37.57
C LYS A 2 52.75 -6.47 37.11
N ALA A 3 52.91 -5.25 36.59
CA ALA A 3 51.93 -4.34 35.98
C ALA A 3 50.98 -5.06 34.98
N GLY A 4 49.75 -4.62 34.68
CA GLY A 4 49.22 -3.27 34.43
C GLY A 4 48.84 -3.14 32.95
N SER A 5 47.68 -2.57 32.63
CA SER A 5 47.43 -1.81 31.39
C SER A 5 46.00 -1.30 31.33
N SER A 6 45.86 0.00 31.58
CA SER A 6 44.76 0.83 31.10
C SER A 6 44.80 0.92 29.59
N LEU A 7 43.64 0.81 28.93
CA LEU A 7 43.47 1.28 27.56
C LEU A 7 42.57 2.51 27.60
N LEU A 8 43.20 3.68 27.47
CA LEU A 8 42.57 4.96 27.18
C LEU A 8 42.20 4.97 25.69
N LEU A 9 40.92 5.15 25.35
CA LEU A 9 40.52 5.59 24.02
C LEU A 9 40.21 7.09 24.07
N SER A 10 41.17 7.87 23.60
CA SER A 10 40.99 9.28 23.23
C SER A 10 40.24 9.35 21.91
N ILE A 11 39.08 10.01 21.88
CA ILE A 11 38.46 10.49 20.64
C ILE A 11 38.58 12.01 20.64
N GLY A 12 39.45 12.51 19.76
CA GLY A 12 39.63 13.92 19.50
C GLY A 12 38.39 14.50 18.82
N ALA A 13 37.83 15.56 19.40
CA ALA A 13 36.84 16.39 18.77
C ALA A 13 37.53 17.31 17.75
N LEU A 14 37.19 17.17 16.47
CA LEU A 14 37.54 18.15 15.44
C LEU A 14 36.64 19.38 15.60
N ALA A 15 37.28 20.54 15.71
CA ALA A 15 36.67 21.84 15.54
C ALA A 15 36.69 22.25 14.05
N GLY A 16 35.66 22.99 13.64
CA GLY A 16 35.67 23.83 12.43
C GLY A 16 34.60 23.45 11.40
N LEU A 17 33.51 24.21 11.29
CA LEU A 17 33.45 25.45 10.52
C LEU A 17 32.04 26.05 10.66
N VAL A 18 31.97 27.26 11.22
CA VAL A 18 30.76 28.11 11.17
C VAL A 18 30.77 28.80 9.81
N GLY A 19 29.91 28.30 8.90
CA GLY A 19 29.66 28.86 7.58
C GLY A 19 28.38 29.68 7.58
N THR A 20 28.51 30.93 7.15
CA THR A 20 27.52 32.00 7.10
C THR A 20 26.23 31.65 6.35
N SER A 21 25.07 31.95 6.95
CA SER A 21 23.78 32.03 6.27
C SER A 21 23.77 33.22 5.32
N SER A 22 23.77 32.96 4.01
CA SER A 22 23.50 33.96 2.98
C SER A 22 22.25 33.54 2.21
N GLY A 23 21.24 34.40 2.22
CA GLY A 23 19.98 34.16 1.52
C GLY A 23 20.18 34.16 0.00
N ALA A 24 19.43 33.31 -0.69
CA ALA A 24 19.15 33.47 -2.10
C ALA A 24 17.85 32.76 -2.48
N ALA A 25 16.87 33.59 -2.86
CA ALA A 25 15.86 33.40 -3.90
C ALA A 25 15.06 32.09 -3.96
N VAL A 26 13.76 32.22 -3.70
CA VAL A 26 12.68 31.35 -4.19
C VAL A 26 12.59 31.48 -5.71
N PRO A 27 12.75 30.42 -6.52
CA PRO A 27 12.22 30.39 -7.86
C PRO A 27 10.74 29.98 -7.81
N ALA A 28 9.88 30.91 -8.20
CA ALA A 28 8.52 30.64 -8.61
C ALA A 28 8.56 29.88 -9.95
N ASP A 29 7.90 28.72 -10.02
CA ASP A 29 6.97 28.39 -11.10
C ASP A 29 6.31 27.01 -10.85
N PRO A 30 4.97 26.91 -10.86
CA PRO A 30 4.27 25.63 -10.85
C PRO A 30 4.33 24.94 -12.23
N PRO A 31 4.35 23.60 -12.30
CA PRO A 31 4.35 22.90 -13.57
C PRO A 31 3.03 23.10 -14.32
N ALA A 32 3.17 23.35 -15.62
CA ALA A 32 2.10 23.69 -16.55
C ALA A 32 0.92 22.71 -16.53
N ILE A 33 -0.26 23.25 -16.21
CA ILE A 33 -1.56 22.62 -16.41
C ILE A 33 -1.76 22.40 -17.92
N LEU A 34 -2.20 21.19 -18.27
CA LEU A 34 -2.58 20.76 -19.61
C LEU A 34 -3.44 21.82 -20.32
N LYS A 35 -3.02 22.23 -21.53
CA LYS A 35 -3.78 23.17 -22.37
C LYS A 35 -5.12 22.54 -22.78
N PRO A 36 -6.27 23.23 -22.66
CA PRO A 36 -7.53 22.76 -23.20
C PRO A 36 -7.44 22.55 -24.72
N ALA A 37 -7.98 21.43 -25.19
CA ALA A 37 -8.06 21.11 -26.61
C ALA A 37 -8.82 22.20 -27.41
N PRO A 38 -8.43 22.47 -28.67
CA PRO A 38 -9.11 23.45 -29.51
C PRO A 38 -10.57 23.06 -29.78
N LYS A 39 -11.47 24.05 -29.67
CA LYS A 39 -12.90 23.92 -29.96
C LYS A 39 -13.13 23.38 -31.37
N ARG A 40 -13.97 22.35 -31.47
CA ARG A 40 -14.48 21.78 -32.72
C ARG A 40 -15.28 22.87 -33.48
N PRO A 41 -15.03 23.11 -34.77
CA PRO A 41 -15.84 24.05 -35.55
C PRO A 41 -17.27 23.53 -35.68
N GLY A 42 -18.28 24.33 -35.29
CA GLY A 42 -19.67 23.98 -35.62
C GLY A 42 -20.80 24.49 -34.70
N THR A 43 -20.55 25.18 -33.59
CA THR A 43 -21.64 25.69 -32.73
C THR A 43 -21.58 27.20 -32.57
N LYS A 44 -22.46 27.91 -33.28
CA LYS A 44 -22.75 29.33 -33.05
C LYS A 44 -23.50 29.47 -31.73
N PRO A 45 -23.22 30.51 -30.91
CA PRO A 45 -24.06 30.86 -29.78
C PRO A 45 -25.32 31.54 -30.32
N ASN A 46 -26.49 30.95 -30.09
CA ASN A 46 -27.75 31.62 -30.41
C ASN A 46 -28.04 32.72 -29.39
N HIS A 47 -28.18 33.93 -29.92
CA HIS A 47 -28.76 35.08 -29.23
C HIS A 47 -30.14 34.74 -28.68
N GLY A 48 -30.41 35.20 -27.46
CA GLY A 48 -31.68 35.00 -26.77
C GLY A 48 -32.89 35.41 -27.62
N GLN A 49 -33.87 34.51 -27.67
CA GLN A 49 -35.23 34.83 -28.02
C GLN A 49 -36.11 34.63 -26.79
N GLY A 50 -37.02 35.59 -26.60
CA GLY A 50 -37.70 35.89 -25.35
C GLY A 50 -38.54 34.75 -24.76
N ILE A 51 -38.65 34.81 -23.44
CA ILE A 51 -39.54 33.99 -22.63
C ILE A 51 -40.97 34.40 -22.97
N ALA A 52 -41.70 33.52 -23.66
CA ALA A 52 -43.15 33.55 -23.68
C ALA A 52 -43.66 32.58 -22.61
N VAL A 53 -44.26 33.12 -21.55
CA VAL A 53 -44.97 32.35 -20.53
C VAL A 53 -46.16 31.66 -21.20
N ARG A 54 -46.09 30.34 -21.36
CA ARG A 54 -47.24 29.50 -21.72
C ARG A 54 -47.73 28.83 -20.44
N THR A 55 -48.98 29.09 -20.11
CA THR A 55 -49.73 28.54 -18.98
C THR A 55 -49.67 27.02 -18.93
N ALA A 56 -49.51 26.51 -17.70
CA ALA A 56 -49.44 25.10 -17.36
C ALA A 56 -50.65 24.32 -17.89
N VAL A 57 -50.39 23.34 -18.74
CA VAL A 57 -51.31 22.25 -19.07
C VAL A 57 -50.50 20.97 -18.96
N ASP A 58 -50.94 20.11 -18.04
CA ASP A 58 -50.54 18.72 -17.77
C ASP A 58 -49.12 18.30 -18.15
N VAL A 59 -48.23 18.30 -17.16
CA VAL A 59 -46.98 17.55 -17.20
C VAL A 59 -47.30 16.10 -16.82
N PRO A 60 -47.09 15.11 -17.72
CA PRO A 60 -47.20 13.71 -17.35
C PRO A 60 -46.23 13.42 -16.21
N SER A 61 -46.72 12.74 -15.17
CA SER A 61 -45.91 12.26 -14.05
C SER A 61 -44.63 11.60 -14.57
N VAL A 62 -43.49 12.18 -14.21
CA VAL A 62 -42.16 11.64 -14.54
C VAL A 62 -42.10 10.22 -13.96
N PRO A 63 -41.79 9.18 -14.75
CA PRO A 63 -41.61 7.85 -14.21
C PRO A 63 -40.51 7.89 -13.15
N GLU A 64 -40.80 7.30 -11.99
CA GLU A 64 -39.91 7.15 -10.86
C GLU A 64 -38.52 6.71 -11.36
N LEU A 65 -37.51 7.53 -11.11
CA LEU A 65 -36.13 7.24 -11.44
C LEU A 65 -35.77 5.93 -10.73
N VAL A 66 -35.66 4.84 -11.49
CA VAL A 66 -35.13 3.57 -11.01
C VAL A 66 -33.75 3.89 -10.43
N GLU A 67 -33.68 3.88 -9.10
CA GLU A 67 -32.48 4.23 -8.36
C GLU A 67 -31.39 3.24 -8.76
N LYS A 68 -30.31 3.76 -9.35
CA LYS A 68 -29.19 2.92 -9.81
C LYS A 68 -28.68 2.15 -8.60
N PRO A 69 -28.59 0.80 -8.65
CA PRO A 69 -28.09 0.03 -7.53
C PRO A 69 -26.70 0.52 -7.15
N ALA A 70 -26.46 0.66 -5.84
CA ALA A 70 -25.18 1.08 -5.31
C ALA A 70 -24.06 0.15 -5.81
N PRO A 71 -22.86 0.68 -6.12
CA PRO A 71 -21.73 -0.16 -6.49
C PRO A 71 -21.38 -1.10 -5.34
N ILE A 72 -21.11 -2.38 -5.67
CA ILE A 72 -20.62 -3.35 -4.70
C ILE A 72 -19.13 -3.10 -4.51
N ILE A 73 -18.72 -2.82 -3.27
CA ILE A 73 -17.33 -2.67 -2.87
C ILE A 73 -16.78 -4.03 -2.45
N LEU A 74 -15.61 -4.40 -2.98
CA LEU A 74 -14.91 -5.61 -2.57
C LEU A 74 -13.78 -5.22 -1.62
N ASN A 75 -13.77 -5.84 -0.45
CA ASN A 75 -12.74 -5.61 0.56
C ASN A 75 -11.59 -6.60 0.38
N PRO A 76 -10.35 -6.21 0.69
CA PRO A 76 -9.23 -7.12 0.73
C PRO A 76 -9.52 -8.27 1.69
N ILE A 77 -9.28 -9.50 1.25
CA ILE A 77 -9.25 -10.66 2.14
C ILE A 77 -8.06 -11.55 1.79
N PRO A 78 -7.48 -12.26 2.77
CA PRO A 78 -6.50 -13.29 2.49
C PRO A 78 -7.04 -14.33 1.51
N ARG A 79 -6.20 -14.81 0.60
CA ARG A 79 -6.58 -15.75 -0.46
C ARG A 79 -7.03 -17.08 0.11
N ALA A 80 -6.42 -17.52 1.22
CA ALA A 80 -6.85 -18.69 1.98
C ALA A 80 -8.34 -18.58 2.38
N ASN A 81 -8.82 -17.38 2.70
CA ASN A 81 -10.21 -17.16 3.09
C ASN A 81 -11.16 -17.30 1.88
N ILE A 82 -10.74 -16.87 0.68
CA ILE A 82 -11.50 -17.12 -0.57
C ILE A 82 -11.63 -18.63 -0.82
N LEU A 83 -10.52 -19.36 -0.69
CA LEU A 83 -10.47 -20.81 -0.90
C LEU A 83 -11.38 -21.59 0.07
N SER A 84 -11.43 -21.15 1.32
CA SER A 84 -12.26 -21.76 2.36
C SER A 84 -13.74 -21.41 2.24
N SER A 85 -14.05 -20.26 1.63
CA SER A 85 -15.42 -19.86 1.35
C SER A 85 -15.99 -20.71 0.21
N LYS A 86 -17.25 -21.16 0.33
CA LYS A 86 -17.96 -21.89 -0.73
C LYS A 86 -18.04 -21.16 -2.08
N LEU A 87 -17.50 -19.94 -2.19
CA LEU A 87 -17.36 -19.16 -3.42
C LEU A 87 -16.22 -19.68 -4.34
N GLY A 88 -15.37 -20.60 -3.85
CA GLY A 88 -14.25 -21.17 -4.61
C GLY A 88 -14.58 -22.34 -5.56
N THR A 89 -15.84 -22.80 -5.65
CA THR A 89 -16.25 -23.89 -6.57
C THR A 89 -16.18 -23.45 -8.03
N GLY A 90 -14.98 -23.33 -8.58
CA GLY A 90 -14.74 -22.97 -9.99
C GLY A 90 -13.41 -22.27 -10.23
N LEU A 91 -12.82 -21.63 -9.21
CA LEU A 91 -11.52 -20.99 -9.36
C LEU A 91 -10.40 -22.01 -9.17
N LYS A 92 -9.76 -22.38 -10.28
CA LYS A 92 -8.48 -23.11 -10.26
C LYS A 92 -7.37 -22.17 -9.79
N LEU A 93 -7.31 -21.97 -8.49
CA LEU A 93 -6.27 -21.23 -7.81
C LEU A 93 -4.97 -22.03 -7.89
N LYS A 94 -3.96 -21.50 -8.58
CA LYS A 94 -2.59 -22.05 -8.50
C LYS A 94 -2.16 -22.00 -7.04
N THR A 95 -1.75 -23.11 -6.44
CA THR A 95 -1.15 -23.17 -5.10
C THR A 95 0.15 -22.36 -5.10
N ARG A 96 0.05 -21.07 -4.78
CA ARG A 96 1.13 -20.09 -4.60
C ARG A 96 0.47 -18.93 -3.85
N GLN A 97 0.86 -18.54 -2.64
CA GLN A 97 2.11 -18.73 -1.95
C GLN A 97 1.78 -18.36 -0.50
N GLU A 98 1.42 -19.33 0.35
CA GLU A 98 1.56 -19.20 1.80
C GLU A 98 3.05 -19.30 2.13
N SER A 99 3.85 -18.43 1.51
CA SER A 99 5.28 -18.62 1.49
C SER A 99 5.98 -17.30 1.68
N VAL A 100 6.89 -17.40 2.63
CA VAL A 100 7.89 -16.43 2.99
C VAL A 100 8.74 -16.02 1.78
N MET A 101 8.82 -16.76 0.67
CA MET A 101 9.69 -16.35 -0.43
C MET A 101 9.12 -15.14 -1.21
N PRO A 102 9.90 -14.08 -1.43
CA PRO A 102 9.50 -12.96 -2.28
C PRO A 102 9.17 -13.41 -3.71
N ALA A 103 8.11 -12.84 -4.29
CA ALA A 103 7.64 -13.15 -5.63
C ALA A 103 7.36 -11.87 -6.43
N LYS A 104 7.56 -11.93 -7.76
CA LYS A 104 7.18 -10.84 -8.67
C LYS A 104 5.73 -10.95 -9.12
N ASP A 105 5.14 -12.13 -9.05
CA ASP A 105 3.75 -12.37 -9.42
C ASP A 105 2.98 -12.73 -8.16
N LEU A 106 1.99 -11.89 -7.81
CA LEU A 106 1.11 -12.08 -6.66
C LEU A 106 -0.34 -12.24 -7.14
N VAL A 107 -1.13 -13.01 -6.39
CA VAL A 107 -2.58 -13.14 -6.61
C VAL A 107 -3.28 -12.69 -5.35
N LEU A 108 -3.99 -11.56 -5.42
CA LEU A 108 -4.63 -10.95 -4.28
C LEU A 108 -6.13 -11.23 -4.25
N GLY A 109 -6.63 -11.58 -3.07
CA GLY A 109 -8.03 -11.87 -2.83
C GLY A 109 -8.86 -10.64 -2.45
N TYR A 110 -10.07 -10.55 -3.00
CA TYR A 110 -11.07 -9.55 -2.60
C TYR A 110 -12.45 -10.21 -2.50
N ALA A 111 -13.28 -9.77 -1.54
CA ALA A 111 -14.65 -10.24 -1.39
C ALA A 111 -15.62 -9.15 -0.92
N GLY A 112 -16.87 -9.30 -1.31
CA GLY A 112 -18.03 -8.57 -0.81
C GLY A 112 -19.17 -9.56 -0.51
N SER A 113 -20.38 -9.04 -0.27
CA SER A 113 -21.53 -9.84 0.17
C SER A 113 -21.81 -11.09 -0.68
N GLU A 114 -21.68 -11.00 -2.00
CA GLU A 114 -21.97 -12.11 -2.92
C GLU A 114 -20.94 -12.24 -4.06
N MET A 115 -19.82 -11.53 -3.97
CA MET A 115 -18.81 -11.51 -5.02
C MET A 115 -17.41 -11.72 -4.45
N THR A 116 -16.60 -12.47 -5.19
CA THR A 116 -15.17 -12.62 -4.93
C THR A 116 -14.41 -12.31 -6.20
N ALA A 117 -13.24 -11.71 -6.05
CA ALA A 117 -12.31 -11.47 -7.14
C ALA A 117 -10.90 -11.93 -6.74
N LEU A 118 -10.16 -12.39 -7.74
CA LEU A 118 -8.71 -12.53 -7.67
C LEU A 118 -8.10 -11.50 -8.59
N VAL A 119 -7.04 -10.86 -8.11
CA VAL A 119 -6.29 -9.87 -8.88
C VAL A 119 -4.87 -10.39 -9.03
N ASP A 120 -4.49 -10.74 -10.26
CA ASP A 120 -3.11 -11.04 -10.62
C ASP A 120 -2.31 -9.74 -10.75
N ILE A 121 -1.17 -9.65 -10.05
CA ILE A 121 -0.30 -8.48 -10.03
C ILE A 121 1.10 -8.91 -10.42
N ALA A 122 1.66 -8.24 -11.43
CA ALA A 122 3.06 -8.36 -11.81
C ALA A 122 3.86 -7.14 -11.32
N LEU A 123 4.88 -7.40 -10.51
CA LEU A 123 5.69 -6.40 -9.82
C LEU A 123 7.08 -6.29 -10.44
N LYS A 124 7.62 -5.07 -10.47
CA LYS A 124 9.00 -4.82 -10.89
C LYS A 124 10.02 -5.38 -9.89
N GLN A 125 9.70 -5.26 -8.59
CA GLN A 125 10.51 -5.77 -7.49
C GLN A 125 9.78 -6.94 -6.81
N PRO A 126 10.49 -7.99 -6.37
CA PRO A 126 9.87 -9.06 -5.59
C PRO A 126 9.22 -8.51 -4.32
N ALA A 127 8.05 -9.04 -3.98
CA ALA A 127 7.35 -8.70 -2.76
C ALA A 127 6.85 -9.94 -2.00
N VAL A 128 6.59 -9.76 -0.71
CA VAL A 128 5.94 -10.77 0.14
C VAL A 128 4.60 -10.23 0.61
N ALA A 129 3.53 -11.00 0.42
CA ALA A 129 2.23 -10.73 1.01
C ALA A 129 2.20 -11.29 2.44
N LEU A 130 2.43 -10.43 3.43
CA LEU A 130 2.57 -10.86 4.83
C LEU A 130 1.27 -11.45 5.39
N GLU A 131 0.11 -11.04 4.84
CA GLU A 131 -1.21 -11.60 5.18
C GLU A 131 -1.40 -13.06 4.74
N GLU A 132 -0.58 -13.56 3.82
CA GLU A 132 -0.64 -14.94 3.34
C GLU A 132 0.42 -15.83 4.02
N VAL A 133 1.30 -15.28 4.86
CA VAL A 133 2.35 -16.07 5.50
C VAL A 133 1.84 -16.61 6.84
N ASP A 134 1.51 -17.89 6.90
CA ASP A 134 1.05 -18.58 8.13
C ASP A 134 1.99 -18.40 9.34
N GLY A 135 3.28 -18.21 9.06
CA GLY A 135 4.32 -17.98 10.05
C GLY A 135 4.34 -16.58 10.68
N ILE A 136 3.47 -15.66 10.27
CA ILE A 136 3.41 -14.28 10.77
C ILE A 136 2.23 -14.14 11.73
N SER A 137 2.51 -13.74 12.97
CA SER A 137 1.51 -13.54 14.01
C SER A 137 0.95 -12.11 14.05
N SER A 138 1.77 -11.11 13.74
CA SER A 138 1.32 -9.72 13.64
C SER A 138 2.34 -8.85 12.91
N VAL A 139 1.84 -7.77 12.30
CA VAL A 139 2.66 -6.71 11.71
C VAL A 139 2.27 -5.38 12.34
N LYS A 140 3.26 -4.59 12.75
CA LYS A 140 3.07 -3.25 13.31
C LYS A 140 3.87 -2.26 12.50
N CYS A 141 3.24 -1.16 12.09
CA CYS A 141 3.91 -0.08 11.40
C CYS A 141 3.98 1.17 12.29
N GLN A 142 5.09 1.89 12.14
CA GLN A 142 5.29 3.25 12.64
C GLN A 142 5.71 4.12 11.45
N ASP A 143 5.83 5.43 11.65
CA ASP A 143 6.07 6.42 10.58
C ASP A 143 7.20 6.02 9.60
N SER A 144 8.27 5.39 10.11
CA SER A 144 9.44 4.99 9.32
C SER A 144 9.94 3.59 9.62
N SER A 145 9.18 2.75 10.33
CA SER A 145 9.59 1.38 10.63
C SER A 145 8.45 0.37 10.58
N VAL A 146 8.80 -0.86 10.22
CA VAL A 146 7.90 -2.02 10.25
C VAL A 146 8.49 -3.07 11.19
N THR A 147 7.64 -3.62 12.05
CA THR A 147 7.95 -4.75 12.92
C THR A 147 7.06 -5.94 12.54
N ILE A 148 7.68 -7.06 12.20
CA ILE A 148 7.02 -8.31 11.80
C ILE A 148 7.28 -9.34 12.90
N ASN A 149 6.22 -9.83 13.52
CA ASN A 149 6.31 -10.86 14.53
C ASN A 149 5.98 -12.21 13.90
N PHE A 150 6.81 -13.20 14.17
CA PHE A 150 6.62 -14.56 13.70
C PHE A 150 5.95 -15.40 14.79
N SER A 151 5.16 -16.40 14.39
CA SER A 151 4.54 -17.35 15.31
C SER A 151 5.52 -18.42 15.80
N ASP A 152 6.57 -18.70 15.02
CA ASP A 152 7.54 -19.74 15.32
C ASP A 152 8.95 -19.44 14.73
N LEU A 153 9.95 -20.16 15.24
CA LEU A 153 11.35 -20.00 14.85
C LEU A 153 11.64 -20.48 13.42
N ALA A 154 10.95 -21.51 12.94
CA ALA A 154 11.19 -22.04 11.59
C ALA A 154 10.76 -21.04 10.52
N SER A 155 9.64 -20.36 10.73
CA SER A 155 9.13 -19.29 9.87
C SER A 155 10.08 -18.09 9.83
N LEU A 156 10.60 -17.66 11.00
CA LEU A 156 11.61 -16.61 11.07
C LEU A 156 12.88 -17.01 10.31
N GLN A 157 13.38 -18.24 10.52
CA GLN A 157 14.58 -18.73 9.85
C GLN A 157 14.40 -18.83 8.33
N ALA A 158 13.23 -19.27 7.86
CA ALA A 158 12.89 -19.26 6.45
C ALA A 158 12.93 -17.83 5.88
N ALA A 159 12.46 -16.84 6.64
CA ALA A 159 12.49 -15.44 6.24
C ALA A 159 13.92 -14.90 6.20
N THR A 160 14.72 -15.19 7.23
CA THR A 160 16.14 -14.82 7.26
C THR A 160 16.91 -15.39 6.07
N ALA A 161 16.60 -16.61 5.64
CA ALA A 161 17.27 -17.25 4.52
C ALA A 161 16.85 -16.69 3.14
N ALA A 162 15.63 -16.17 3.03
CA ALA A 162 15.04 -15.83 1.75
C ALA A 162 14.87 -14.34 1.47
N TRP A 163 14.75 -13.53 2.52
CA TRP A 163 14.47 -12.11 2.38
C TRP A 163 15.76 -11.34 2.06
N PRO A 164 15.81 -10.62 0.93
CA PRO A 164 16.90 -9.70 0.65
C PRO A 164 16.91 -8.55 1.66
N LYS A 165 18.03 -7.81 1.72
CA LYS A 165 18.15 -6.61 2.56
C LYS A 165 17.12 -5.53 2.22
N GLU A 166 16.75 -5.44 0.94
CA GLU A 166 15.72 -4.55 0.42
C GLU A 166 14.56 -5.39 -0.10
N LEU A 167 13.37 -5.17 0.44
CA LEU A 167 12.20 -6.00 0.15
C LEU A 167 10.95 -5.14 0.09
N THR A 168 10.04 -5.42 -0.83
CA THR A 168 8.68 -4.87 -0.74
C THR A 168 7.79 -5.83 0.03
N VAL A 169 7.00 -5.33 0.97
CA VAL A 169 5.98 -6.12 1.65
C VAL A 169 4.60 -5.53 1.43
N LEU A 170 3.63 -6.43 1.29
CA LEU A 170 2.21 -6.12 1.30
C LEU A 170 1.64 -6.48 2.67
N THR A 171 0.94 -5.55 3.29
CA THR A 171 0.26 -5.74 4.56
C THR A 171 -1.23 -5.54 4.38
N TYR A 172 -2.03 -6.34 5.07
CA TYR A 172 -3.43 -6.08 5.33
C TYR A 172 -3.59 -6.05 6.85
N SER A 173 -4.14 -4.97 7.38
CA SER A 173 -4.29 -4.78 8.82
C SER A 173 -5.75 -4.43 9.10
N PRO A 174 -6.60 -5.43 9.41
CA PRO A 174 -7.98 -5.15 9.78
C PRO A 174 -8.08 -4.34 11.10
N ASP A 175 -6.99 -4.28 11.88
CA ASP A 175 -6.92 -3.60 13.17
C ASP A 175 -6.20 -2.23 13.11
N ASP A 176 -6.13 -1.60 11.95
CA ASP A 176 -5.48 -0.28 11.73
C ASP A 176 -3.97 -0.19 12.06
N GLY A 177 -3.29 -1.32 12.24
CA GLY A 177 -1.88 -1.36 12.68
C GLY A 177 -0.86 -0.87 11.65
N CYS A 178 -1.22 -0.90 10.36
CA CYS A 178 -0.36 -0.46 9.25
C CYS A 178 -1.07 0.40 8.22
N ASN A 179 -2.36 0.14 8.01
CA ASN A 179 -3.18 0.77 7.01
C ASN A 179 -4.57 0.96 7.60
N PRO A 180 -5.37 1.92 7.10
CA PRO A 180 -6.78 2.00 7.44
C PRO A 180 -7.48 0.65 7.21
N SER A 181 -8.53 0.40 7.99
CA SER A 181 -9.45 -0.71 7.81
C SER A 181 -9.86 -0.81 6.33
N ASP A 182 -9.84 -2.03 5.80
CA ASP A 182 -10.17 -2.35 4.39
C ASP A 182 -9.15 -1.89 3.33
N GLU A 183 -7.95 -1.46 3.73
CA GLU A 183 -6.87 -1.14 2.79
C GLU A 183 -5.66 -2.07 2.91
N ARG A 184 -5.07 -2.39 1.76
CA ARG A 184 -3.74 -3.00 1.67
C ARG A 184 -2.68 -1.93 1.54
N GLY A 185 -1.61 -2.07 2.30
CA GLY A 185 -0.45 -1.18 2.23
C GLY A 185 0.77 -1.86 1.66
N TRP A 186 1.48 -1.11 0.83
CA TRP A 186 2.75 -1.51 0.23
C TRP A 186 3.89 -0.75 0.91
N PHE A 187 4.90 -1.47 1.37
CA PHE A 187 6.03 -0.90 2.10
C PHE A 187 7.33 -1.38 1.48
N ALA A 188 8.17 -0.43 1.07
CA ALA A 188 9.57 -0.71 0.75
C ALA A 188 10.36 -0.76 2.06
N LEU A 189 10.98 -1.91 2.34
CA LEU A 189 11.78 -2.16 3.52
C LEU A 189 13.27 -2.04 3.19
N SER A 190 14.02 -1.48 4.12
CA SER A 190 15.49 -1.49 4.14
C SER A 190 16.00 -1.81 5.55
N ASP A 191 17.29 -2.11 5.66
CA ASP A 191 17.96 -2.33 6.95
C ASP A 191 17.28 -3.40 7.81
N LEU A 192 16.86 -4.49 7.16
CA LEU A 192 16.16 -5.60 7.80
C LEU A 192 17.06 -6.31 8.82
N VAL A 193 16.60 -6.40 10.07
CA VAL A 193 17.26 -7.05 11.20
C VAL A 193 16.35 -8.13 11.77
N PHE A 194 16.89 -9.33 11.99
CA PHE A 194 16.19 -10.45 12.59
C PHE A 194 16.68 -10.72 14.03
N ASP A 195 15.73 -10.86 14.96
CA ASP A 195 15.98 -11.22 16.36
C ASP A 195 15.36 -12.61 16.64
N ASN A 196 16.19 -13.64 16.59
CA ASN A 196 15.77 -15.03 16.81
C ASN A 196 15.23 -15.30 18.22
N ALA A 197 15.68 -14.55 19.23
CA ALA A 197 15.23 -14.75 20.59
C ALA A 197 13.81 -14.21 20.79
N LYS A 198 13.44 -13.16 20.07
CA LYS A 198 12.12 -12.54 20.14
C LYS A 198 11.15 -12.99 19.06
N LEU A 199 11.62 -13.71 18.05
CA LEU A 199 10.85 -14.06 16.85
C LEU A 199 10.36 -12.83 16.08
N VAL A 200 11.23 -11.83 15.93
CA VAL A 200 10.89 -10.53 15.33
C VAL A 200 11.84 -10.20 14.19
N ALA A 201 11.30 -9.63 13.11
CA ALA A 201 12.07 -8.86 12.15
C ALA A 201 11.69 -7.37 12.24
N THR A 202 12.67 -6.49 12.21
CA THR A 202 12.47 -5.04 12.18
C THR A 202 13.18 -4.45 10.97
N ALA A 203 12.55 -3.48 10.32
CA ALA A 203 13.11 -2.80 9.16
C ALA A 203 12.76 -1.32 9.18
N SER A 204 13.62 -0.51 8.59
CA SER A 204 13.23 0.81 8.10
C SER A 204 12.19 0.63 7.00
N SER A 205 11.18 1.48 6.95
CA SER A 205 10.10 1.34 5.97
C SER A 205 9.69 2.67 5.35
N LYS A 206 9.36 2.62 4.06
CA LYS A 206 8.68 3.71 3.35
C LYS A 206 7.44 3.16 2.68
N ARG A 207 6.28 3.71 3.00
CA ARG A 207 5.04 3.41 2.27
C ARG A 207 5.19 3.85 0.82
N THR A 208 4.88 2.97 -0.12
CA THR A 208 4.91 3.28 -1.55
C THR A 208 3.51 3.74 -1.97
N SER A 209 3.42 4.96 -2.50
CA SER A 209 2.19 5.59 -3.00
C SER A 209 1.80 5.07 -4.38
#